data_AF-A0A8T9D5K7-F1
#
_entry.id   AF-A0A8T9D5K7-F1
#
_cell.length_a   1.000
_cell.length_b   1.000
_cell.length_c   1.000
_cell.angle_alpha   90.00
_cell.angle_beta   90.00
_cell.angle_gamma   90.00
#
_symmetry.space_group_name_H-M   'P 1'
#
loop_
_entity.id
_entity.type
_entity.pdbx_description
1 polymer ?
#
loop_
_entity_poly.entity_id
_entity_poly.type
_entity_poly.pdbx_seq_one_letter_code
_entity_poly.pdbx_strand_id
1 'polypeptide(L)' 'MSENEKLAQDVKAWRAKEGFTAEAAAKALGIPKRTFEGIEQGRGFPYPLLLRIAMESNTLSLKAMQEKLSRKD' A
#
# COMPACT_ATOMS: atom_id res chain seq x y z
N MET A 1 -9.33 19.02 -3.33
CA MET A 1 -8.59 18.04 -2.50
C MET A 1 -7.10 18.33 -2.62
N SER A 2 -6.42 18.41 -1.48
CA SER A 2 -4.96 18.53 -1.37
C SER A 2 -4.26 17.26 -1.85
N GLU A 3 -2.96 17.35 -2.15
CA GLU A 3 -2.17 16.16 -2.51
C GLU A 3 -2.15 15.11 -1.40
N ASN A 4 -2.12 15.54 -0.13
CA ASN A 4 -2.15 14.64 1.01
C ASN A 4 -3.49 13.90 1.14
N GLU A 5 -4.62 14.56 0.83
CA GLU A 5 -5.94 13.92 0.84
C GLU A 5 -6.05 12.88 -0.28
N LYS A 6 -5.53 13.19 -1.48
CA LYS A 6 -5.48 12.24 -2.60
C LYS A 6 -4.62 11.03 -2.24
N LEU A 7 -3.42 11.26 -1.70
CA LEU A 7 -2.54 10.19 -1.24
C LEU A 7 -3.20 9.32 -0.17
N ALA A 8 -3.90 9.93 0.79
CA ALA A 8 -4.62 9.20 1.83
C ALA A 8 -5.71 8.28 1.23
N GLN A 9 -6.41 8.76 0.20
CA GLN A 9 -7.40 7.98 -0.53
C GLN A 9 -6.75 6.84 -1.33
N ASP A 10 -5.66 7.11 -2.04
CA ASP A 10 -4.90 6.11 -2.80
C ASP A 10 -4.45 4.95 -1.88
N VAL A 11 -3.88 5.28 -0.72
CA VAL A 11 -3.39 4.30 0.26
C VAL A 11 -4.52 3.48 0.86
N LYS A 12 -5.65 4.11 1.22
CA LYS A 12 -6.85 3.41 1.72
C LYS A 12 -7.42 2.46 0.67
N ALA A 13 -7.54 2.93 -0.57
CA ALA A 13 -8.08 2.17 -1.68
C ALA A 13 -7.21 0.95 -2.00
N TRP A 14 -5.89 1.15 -2.07
CA TRP A 14 -4.92 0.07 -2.24
C TRP A 14 -5.03 -0.96 -1.12
N ARG A 15 -5.01 -0.51 0.16
CA ARG A 15 -5.13 -1.42 1.30
C ARG A 15 -6.42 -2.24 1.26
N ALA A 16 -7.55 -1.61 0.98
CA ALA A 16 -8.85 -2.28 0.88
C ALA A 16 -8.88 -3.29 -0.27
N LYS A 17 -8.33 -2.92 -1.43
CA LYS A 17 -8.26 -3.79 -2.62
C LYS A 17 -7.44 -5.05 -2.38
N GLU A 18 -6.29 -4.93 -1.71
CA GLU A 18 -5.43 -6.07 -1.40
C GLU A 18 -5.89 -6.84 -0.14
N GLY A 19 -6.98 -6.40 0.52
CA GLY A 19 -7.53 -7.05 1.71
C GLY A 19 -6.64 -6.94 2.96
N PHE A 20 -5.77 -5.93 3.01
CA PHE A 20 -4.82 -5.77 4.10
C PHE A 20 -5.40 -5.07 5.34
N THR A 21 -4.97 -5.51 6.52
CA THR A 21 -5.04 -4.68 7.73
C THR A 21 -4.01 -3.55 7.64
N ALA A 22 -4.18 -2.48 8.42
CA ALA A 22 -3.19 -1.38 8.43
C ALA A 22 -1.78 -1.88 8.81
N GLU A 23 -1.69 -2.86 9.71
CA GLU A 23 -0.43 -3.48 10.11
C GLU A 23 0.20 -4.31 8.98
N ALA A 24 -0.60 -5.12 8.28
CA ALA A 24 -0.10 -5.91 7.15
C ALA A 24 0.37 -5.01 6.00
N ALA A 25 -0.38 -3.95 5.69
CA ALA A 25 -0.03 -2.95 4.69
C ALA A 25 1.27 -2.22 5.05
N ALA A 26 1.43 -1.78 6.30
CA ALA A 26 2.65 -1.14 6.78
C ALA A 26 3.86 -2.09 6.67
N LYS A 27 3.70 -3.35 7.05
CA LYS A 27 4.73 -4.39 6.90
C LYS A 27 5.09 -4.65 5.44
N ALA A 28 4.11 -4.71 4.56
CA ALA A 28 4.30 -4.91 3.12
C ALA A 28 5.11 -3.77 2.48
N LEU A 29 4.94 -2.55 2.97
CA LEU A 29 5.67 -1.35 2.53
C LEU A 29 6.97 -1.10 3.32
N GLY A 30 7.27 -1.91 4.34
CA GLY A 30 8.47 -1.74 5.16
C GLY A 30 8.50 -0.47 6.01
N ILE A 31 7.34 0.08 6.40
CA ILE A 31 7.23 1.30 7.20
C ILE A 31 6.55 1.05 8.55
N PRO A 32 6.77 1.89 9.57
CA PRO A 32 6.05 1.78 10.83
C PRO A 32 4.53 1.94 10.64
N LYS A 33 3.73 1.15 11.39
CA LYS A 33 2.26 1.24 11.38
C LYS A 33 1.75 2.66 11.61
N ARG A 34 2.34 3.38 12.57
CA ARG A 34 1.98 4.77 12.88
C ARG A 34 2.19 5.72 11.68
N THR A 35 3.22 5.46 10.87
CA THR A 35 3.47 6.21 9.63
C THR A 35 2.37 5.93 8.62
N PHE A 36 2.04 4.66 8.40
CA PHE A 36 0.97 4.24 7.50
C PHE A 36 -0.39 4.87 7.89
N GLU A 37 -0.77 4.78 9.17
CA GLU A 37 -2.00 5.37 9.69
C GLU A 37 -2.01 6.89 9.56
N GLY A 38 -0.86 7.55 9.79
CA GLY A 38 -0.72 9.00 9.58
C GLY A 38 -0.97 9.40 8.12
N ILE A 39 -0.51 8.60 7.16
CA ILE A 39 -0.75 8.85 5.73
C ILE A 39 -2.25 8.68 5.42
N GLU A 40 -2.89 7.61 5.90
CA GLU A 40 -4.35 7.42 5.74
C GLU A 40 -5.19 8.54 6.39
N GLN A 41 -4.66 9.22 7.41
CA GLN A 41 -5.28 10.38 8.05
C GLN A 41 -5.03 11.70 7.33
N GLY A 42 -4.25 11.71 6.24
CA GLY A 42 -3.95 12.93 5.47
C GLY A 42 -2.76 13.74 5.98
N ARG A 43 -1.92 13.18 6.87
CA ARG A 43 -0.66 13.82 7.29
C ARG A 43 0.32 14.00 6.11
N GLY A 44 0.14 13.21 5.06
CA GLY A 44 1.02 13.18 3.89
C GLY A 44 2.24 12.28 4.10
N PHE A 45 3.07 12.22 3.06
CA PHE A 45 4.33 11.49 3.06
C PHE A 45 5.37 12.32 2.29
N PRO A 46 6.64 12.41 2.73
CA PRO A 46 7.64 13.25 2.05
C PRO A 46 7.87 12.89 0.58
N TYR A 47 7.68 11.62 0.21
CA TYR A 47 7.90 11.11 -1.15
C TYR A 47 6.65 10.40 -1.68
N PRO A 48 5.58 11.12 -2.01
CA PRO A 48 4.28 10.52 -2.34
C PRO A 48 4.33 9.65 -3.60
N LEU A 49 5.14 10.03 -4.60
CA LEU A 49 5.36 9.23 -5.79
C LEU A 49 6.07 7.90 -5.48
N LEU A 50 7.09 7.92 -4.62
CA LEU A 50 7.82 6.72 -4.21
C LEU A 50 6.87 5.74 -3.49
N LEU A 51 5.98 6.26 -2.65
CA LEU A 51 4.99 5.44 -1.96
C LEU A 51 4.02 4.77 -2.95
N ARG A 52 3.56 5.48 -3.98
CA ARG A 52 2.69 4.93 -5.03
C ARG A 52 3.39 3.79 -5.80
N ILE A 53 4.63 4.01 -6.22
CA ILE A 53 5.42 2.98 -6.91
C ILE A 53 5.63 1.76 -6.02
N ALA A 54 5.86 1.95 -4.72
CA ALA A 54 6.01 0.85 -3.77
C ALA A 54 4.73 0.02 -3.63
N MET A 55 3.55 0.67 -3.56
CA MET A 55 2.25 -0.02 -3.54
C MET A 55 2.00 -0.83 -4.81
N GLU A 56 2.25 -0.24 -5.98
CA GLU A 56 2.10 -0.93 -7.27
C GLU A 56 3.03 -2.14 -7.38
N SER A 57 4.30 -1.96 -7.00
CA SER A 57 5.30 -3.03 -7.00
C SER A 57 4.90 -4.17 -6.05
N ASN A 58 4.32 -3.84 -4.90
CA ASN A 58 3.81 -4.83 -3.95
C ASN A 58 2.66 -5.65 -4.56
N THR A 59 1.66 -4.98 -5.14
CA THR A 59 0.53 -5.66 -5.82
C THR A 59 1.02 -6.58 -6.95
N LEU A 60 1.98 -6.15 -7.77
CA LEU A 60 2.55 -6.98 -8.83
C LEU A 60 3.25 -8.22 -8.27
N SER A 61 4.02 -8.06 -7.19
CA SER A 61 4.70 -9.17 -6.54
C SER A 61 3.71 -10.20 -5.97
N LEU A 62 2.61 -9.75 -5.37
CA LEU A 62 1.56 -10.64 -4.84
C LEU A 62 0.92 -11.47 -5.94
N LYS A 63 0.55 -10.83 -7.06
CA LYS A 63 0.00 -11.52 -8.23
C LYS A 63 0.95 -12.56 -8.80
N ALA A 64 2.23 -12.20 -8.94
CA ALA A 64 3.26 -13.13 -9.42
C ALA A 64 3.43 -14.34 -8.49
N MET A 65 3.29 -14.16 -7.17
CA MET A 65 3.31 -15.26 -6.21
C MET A 65 2.08 -16.17 -6.32
N GLN A 66 0.90 -15.59 -6.48
CA GLN A 66 -0.36 -16.34 -6.66
C GLN A 66 -0.33 -17.18 -7.95
N GLU A 67 0.15 -16.62 -9.05
CA GLU A 67 0.29 -17.36 -10.32
C GLU A 67 1.25 -18.54 -10.21
N LYS A 68 2.37 -18.39 -9.50
CA LYS A 68 3.32 -19.49 -9.28
C LYS A 68 2.73 -20.61 -8.46
N LEU A 69 1.90 -20.30 -7.46
CA LEU A 69 1.20 -21.30 -6.65
C LEU A 69 0.15 -22.06 -7.47
N SER A 70 -0.64 -21.34 -8.29
CA SER A 70 -1.69 -21.95 -9.11
C SER A 70 -1.19 -22.88 -10.23
N ARG A 71 0.08 -22.77 -10.64
CA ARG A 71 0.69 -23.65 -11.68
C ARG A 71 1.29 -24.94 -11.11
N LYS A 72 1.28 -25.10 -9.78
CA LYS A 72 1.91 -26.23 -9.09
C LYS A 72 0.91 -27.37 -8.79
N ASP A 73 -0.36 -27.15 -9.11
CA ASP A 73 -1.44 -28.14 -9.14
C ASP A 73 -1.68 -28.62 -10.59
#